data_AF-G8PCQ4-F1
#
_entry.id   AF-G8PCQ4-F1
#
_cell.length_a   1.000
_cell.length_b   1.000
_cell.length_c   1.000
_cell.angle_alpha   90.00
_cell.angle_beta   90.00
_cell.angle_gamma   90.00
#
_symmetry.space_group_name_H-M   'P 1'
#
loop_
_entity.id
_entity.type
_entity.pdbx_description
1 polymer ?
#
loop_
_entity_poly.entity_id
_entity_poly.type
_entity_poly.pdbx_seq_one_letter_code
_entity_poly.pdbx_strand_id
1 'polypeptide(L)'
;MKKKKGFTLIEMVVVLFIVSLLILIILPNVSSQRKNAKVVQRDAMTEVVQTQVDLYENEYHELPAGLSDLKGKGYLSDKQFDQATKDGIKIEKERVVKE
;
A
#
# COMPACT_ATOMS: atom_id res chain seq x y z
N MET A 1 -50.09 34.10 -15.72
CA MET A 1 -48.78 33.42 -15.65
C MET A 1 -48.74 32.57 -14.37
N LYS A 2 -48.55 31.25 -14.45
CA LYS A 2 -48.42 30.39 -13.27
C LYS A 2 -47.01 30.56 -12.68
N LYS A 3 -46.90 30.95 -11.41
CA LYS A 3 -45.60 31.00 -10.71
C LYS A 3 -45.06 29.58 -10.59
N LYS A 4 -43.90 29.29 -11.20
CA LYS A 4 -43.18 28.04 -10.95
C LYS A 4 -42.56 28.12 -9.56
N LYS A 5 -42.79 27.11 -8.72
CA LYS A 5 -42.05 26.97 -7.46
C LYS A 5 -40.60 26.66 -7.81
N GLY A 6 -39.71 27.58 -7.47
CA GLY A 6 -38.26 27.41 -7.61
C GLY A 6 -37.67 26.80 -6.34
N PHE A 7 -36.48 26.24 -6.48
CA PHE A 7 -35.69 25.72 -5.37
C PHE A 7 -35.39 26.83 -4.35
N THR A 8 -35.52 26.55 -3.07
CA THR A 8 -35.25 27.53 -2.01
C THR A 8 -33.79 27.46 -1.55
N LEU A 9 -33.27 28.57 -1.03
CA LEU A 9 -31.93 28.59 -0.43
C LEU A 9 -31.85 27.65 0.79
N ILE A 10 -32.93 27.55 1.57
CA ILE A 10 -32.96 26.67 2.74
C ILE A 10 -32.85 25.18 2.34
N GLU A 11 -33.47 24.78 1.23
CA GLU A 11 -33.28 23.42 0.69
C GLU A 11 -31.82 23.17 0.29
N MET A 12 -31.15 24.13 -0.36
CA MET A 12 -29.73 23.97 -0.70
C MET A 12 -28.84 23.86 0.53
N VAL A 13 -29.13 24.61 1.59
CA VAL A 13 -28.36 24.54 2.85
C VAL A 13 -28.53 23.19 3.52
N VAL A 14 -29.76 22.66 3.60
CA VAL A 14 -30.01 21.32 4.18
C VAL A 14 -29.36 20.21 3.35
N VAL A 15 -29.41 20.31 2.01
CA VAL A 15 -28.76 19.32 1.13
C VAL A 15 -27.24 19.34 1.33
N LEU A 16 -26.61 20.52 1.34
CA LEU A 16 -25.17 20.64 1.57
C LEU A 16 -24.76 20.15 2.96
N PHE A 17 -25.62 20.35 3.97
CA PHE A 17 -25.43 19.82 5.31
C PHE A 17 -25.44 18.28 5.33
N ILE A 18 -26.38 17.64 4.63
CA ILE A 18 -26.41 16.17 4.53
C ILE A 18 -25.18 15.64 3.77
N VAL A 19 -24.81 16.27 2.65
CA VAL A 19 -23.63 15.86 1.86
C VAL A 19 -22.34 15.99 2.68
N SER A 20 -22.19 17.04 3.48
CA SER A 20 -20.99 17.20 4.33
C SER A 20 -20.88 16.12 5.42
N LEU A 21 -22.01 15.72 6.03
CA LEU A 21 -22.05 14.60 6.98
C LEU A 21 -21.66 13.27 6.31
N LEU A 22 -22.14 13.02 5.10
CA LEU A 22 -21.78 11.80 4.35
C LEU A 22 -20.27 11.78 4.04
N ILE A 23 -19.70 12.89 3.57
CA ILE A 23 -18.25 13.01 3.31
C ILE A 23 -17.44 12.72 4.57
N LEU A 24 -17.87 13.24 5.73
CA LEU A 24 -17.19 13.03 7.01
C LEU A 24 -17.15 11.54 7.42
N ILE A 25 -18.17 10.75 7.09
CA ILE A 25 -18.19 9.31 7.35
C ILE A 25 -17.35 8.54 6.33
N ILE A 26 -17.39 8.93 5.05
CA ILE A 26 -16.74 8.22 3.95
C ILE A 26 -15.21 8.40 3.99
N LEU A 27 -14.72 9.63 4.19
CA LEU A 27 -13.27 9.93 4.18
C LEU A 27 -12.42 9.10 5.15
N PRO A 28 -12.77 8.98 6.46
CA PRO A 28 -11.99 8.17 7.39
C PRO A 28 -11.99 6.69 7.00
N ASN A 29 -13.11 6.18 6.51
CA ASN A 29 -13.23 4.79 6.06
C ASN A 29 -12.36 4.52 4.82
N VAL A 30 -12.37 5.40 3.82
CA VAL A 30 -11.49 5.26 2.64
C VAL A 30 -10.01 5.35 3.02
N SER A 31 -9.66 6.26 3.94
CA SER A 31 -8.28 6.42 4.42
C SER A 31 -7.79 5.19 5.16
N SER A 32 -8.59 4.60 6.06
CA SER A 32 -8.22 3.37 6.78
C SER A 32 -8.08 2.18 5.84
N GLN A 33 -8.98 2.02 4.87
CA GLN A 33 -8.90 0.93 3.89
C GLN A 33 -7.66 1.04 2.99
N ARG A 34 -7.28 2.26 2.59
CA ARG A 34 -6.01 2.48 1.86
C ARG A 34 -4.79 2.14 2.71
N LYS A 35 -4.80 2.45 4.01
CA LYS A 35 -3.71 2.06 4.92
C LYS A 35 -3.62 0.54 5.07
N ASN A 36 -4.74 -0.14 5.27
CA ASN A 36 -4.78 -1.60 5.37
C ASN A 36 -4.27 -2.27 4.10
N ALA A 37 -4.69 -1.80 2.92
CA ALA A 37 -4.19 -2.31 1.64
C ALA A 37 -2.67 -2.15 1.51
N LYS A 38 -2.10 -1.02 1.96
CA LYS A 38 -0.63 -0.83 1.99
C LYS A 38 0.07 -1.80 2.92
N VAL A 39 -0.50 -2.11 4.08
CA VAL A 39 0.08 -3.10 5.02
C VAL A 39 0.11 -4.48 4.38
N VAL A 40 -1.03 -4.94 3.83
CA VAL A 40 -1.13 -6.22 3.14
C VAL A 40 -0.16 -6.31 1.96
N GLN A 41 -0.05 -5.24 1.17
CA GLN A 41 0.91 -5.17 0.07
C GLN A 41 2.36 -5.31 0.57
N ARG A 42 2.71 -4.62 1.67
CA ARG A 42 4.04 -4.73 2.29
C ARG A 42 4.31 -6.15 2.80
N ASP A 43 3.32 -6.79 3.43
CA ASP A 43 3.43 -8.17 3.92
C ASP A 43 3.70 -9.15 2.76
N ALA A 44 2.91 -9.06 1.70
CA ALA A 44 3.11 -9.89 0.50
C ALA A 44 4.48 -9.64 -0.14
N MET A 45 4.95 -8.38 -0.15
CA MET A 45 6.27 -8.06 -0.67
C MET A 45 7.39 -8.67 0.17
N THR A 46 7.26 -8.69 1.50
CA THR A 46 8.19 -9.38 2.40
C THR A 46 8.27 -10.88 2.09
N GLU A 47 7.13 -11.54 1.86
CA GLU A 47 7.09 -12.96 1.49
C GLU A 47 7.75 -13.24 0.14
N VAL A 48 7.52 -12.38 -0.86
CA VAL A 48 8.19 -12.47 -2.17
C VAL A 48 9.70 -12.36 -2.01
N VAL A 49 10.18 -11.38 -1.24
CA VAL A 49 11.63 -11.22 -0.98
C VAL A 49 12.18 -12.44 -0.24
N GLN A 50 11.46 -12.99 0.74
CA GLN A 50 11.90 -14.21 1.44
C GLN A 50 12.04 -15.37 0.46
N THR A 51 11.07 -15.59 -0.42
CA THR A 51 11.19 -16.63 -1.46
C THR A 51 12.42 -16.41 -2.34
N GLN A 52 12.75 -15.16 -2.67
CA GLN A 52 13.95 -14.86 -3.45
C GLN A 52 15.25 -15.11 -2.67
N VAL A 53 15.27 -14.87 -1.37
CA VAL A 53 16.38 -15.24 -0.49
C VAL A 53 16.55 -16.76 -0.47
N ASP A 54 15.47 -17.50 -0.30
CA ASP A 54 15.49 -18.97 -0.24
C ASP A 54 16.00 -19.57 -1.57
N LEU A 55 15.60 -18.99 -2.71
CA LEU A 55 16.09 -19.40 -4.03
C LEU A 55 17.57 -19.08 -4.21
N TYR A 56 18.02 -17.91 -3.76
CA TYR A 56 19.44 -17.53 -3.80
C TYR A 56 20.27 -18.50 -2.95
N GLU A 57 19.82 -18.81 -1.74
CA GLU A 57 20.50 -19.75 -0.84
C GLU A 57 20.54 -21.16 -1.44
N ASN A 58 19.48 -21.59 -2.11
CA ASN A 58 19.46 -22.89 -2.78
C ASN A 58 20.49 -23.00 -3.91
N GLU A 59 20.70 -21.93 -4.67
CA GLU A 59 21.62 -21.91 -5.82
C GLU A 59 23.08 -21.70 -5.42
N TYR A 60 23.34 -20.80 -4.45
CA TYR A 60 24.70 -20.41 -4.07
C TYR A 60 25.20 -21.03 -2.76
N HIS A 61 24.33 -21.74 -2.03
CA HIS A 61 24.60 -22.29 -0.69
C HIS A 61 25.05 -21.24 0.35
N GLU A 62 24.72 -19.98 0.09
CA GLU A 62 25.06 -18.82 0.91
C GLU A 62 23.89 -17.83 0.92
N LEU A 63 23.72 -17.08 2.00
CA LEU A 63 22.70 -16.03 2.07
C LEU A 63 23.15 -14.79 1.28
N PRO A 64 22.22 -14.07 0.63
CA PRO A 64 22.52 -12.78 0.03
C PRO A 64 22.93 -11.77 1.13
N ALA A 65 23.95 -10.94 0.88
CA ALA A 65 24.38 -9.91 1.83
C ALA A 65 23.36 -8.75 1.91
N GLY A 66 22.48 -8.63 0.92
CA GLY A 66 21.35 -7.70 0.97
C GLY A 66 20.49 -7.73 -0.30
N LEU A 67 19.49 -6.85 -0.34
CA LEU A 67 18.57 -6.71 -1.48
C LEU A 67 19.29 -6.41 -2.80
N SER A 68 20.46 -5.76 -2.74
CA SER A 68 21.28 -5.44 -3.91
C SER A 68 21.80 -6.68 -4.61
N ASP A 69 22.12 -7.74 -3.87
CA ASP A 69 22.62 -9.00 -4.44
C ASP A 69 21.49 -9.73 -5.17
N LEU A 70 20.29 -9.73 -4.57
CA LEU A 70 19.09 -10.27 -5.19
C LEU A 70 18.74 -9.53 -6.49
N LYS A 71 18.92 -8.20 -6.53
CA LYS A 71 18.77 -7.43 -7.78
C LYS A 71 19.87 -7.77 -8.78
N GLY A 72 21.13 -7.74 -8.36
CA GLY A 72 22.29 -7.93 -9.24
C GLY A 72 22.30 -9.31 -9.91
N LYS A 73 21.76 -10.32 -9.24
CA LYS A 73 21.61 -11.70 -9.74
C LYS A 73 20.26 -11.96 -10.42
N GLY A 74 19.36 -10.98 -10.47
CA GLY A 74 18.10 -11.07 -11.21
C GLY A 74 16.93 -11.73 -10.48
N TYR A 75 17.07 -12.02 -9.18
CA TYR A 75 15.95 -12.53 -8.35
C TYR A 75 14.90 -11.44 -8.09
N LEU A 76 15.28 -10.17 -8.08
CA LEU A 76 14.36 -9.03 -7.98
C LEU A 76 14.41 -8.17 -9.24
N SER A 77 13.25 -7.84 -9.79
CA SER A 77 13.12 -6.77 -10.79
C SER A 77 13.40 -5.39 -10.19
N ASP A 78 13.73 -4.40 -11.03
CA ASP A 78 13.94 -3.01 -10.58
C ASP A 78 12.76 -2.48 -9.76
N LYS A 79 11.53 -2.78 -10.19
CA LYS A 79 10.31 -2.36 -9.50
C LYS A 79 10.18 -2.99 -8.11
N GLN A 80 10.53 -4.27 -7.99
CA GLN A 80 10.52 -5.00 -6.73
C GLN A 80 11.61 -4.49 -5.79
N PHE A 81 12.82 -4.25 -6.29
CA PHE A 81 13.90 -3.67 -5.50
C PHE A 81 13.55 -2.28 -4.96
N ASP A 82 13.01 -1.41 -5.80
CA ASP A 82 12.57 -0.06 -5.41
C ASP A 82 11.45 -0.13 -4.36
N GLN A 83 10.49 -1.04 -4.56
CA GLN A 83 9.38 -1.23 -3.63
C GLN A 83 9.86 -1.77 -2.28
N ALA A 84 10.71 -2.79 -2.27
CA ALA A 84 11.28 -3.37 -1.04
C ALA A 84 12.08 -2.32 -0.24
N THR A 85 12.85 -1.49 -0.95
CA THR A 85 13.62 -0.40 -0.35
C THR A 85 12.71 0.68 0.25
N LYS A 86 11.66 1.09 -0.48
CA LYS A 86 10.64 2.04 0.03
C LYS A 86 9.89 1.51 1.24
N ASP A 87 9.66 0.20 1.27
CA ASP A 87 8.94 -0.47 2.35
C ASP A 87 9.83 -0.79 3.55
N GLY A 88 11.13 -0.44 3.50
CA GLY A 88 12.08 -0.63 4.60
C GLY A 88 12.43 -2.09 4.86
N ILE A 89 12.29 -2.96 3.86
CA ILE A 89 12.53 -4.40 4.00
C ILE A 89 14.04 -4.64 4.10
N LYS A 90 14.49 -5.35 5.14
CA LYS A 90 15.89 -5.74 5.33
C LYS A 90 16.02 -7.26 5.48
N ILE A 91 17.19 -7.77 5.13
CA ILE A 91 17.54 -9.19 5.31
C ILE A 91 18.46 -9.26 6.53
N GLU A 92 18.01 -9.91 7.61
CA GLU A 92 18.84 -10.17 8.79
C GLU A 92 18.90 -11.66 9.08
N LYS A 93 20.12 -12.24 9.04
CA LYS A 93 20.45 -13.57 9.56
C LYS A 93 19.38 -14.63 9.26
N GLU A 94 19.13 -14.89 7.97
CA GLU A 94 18.17 -15.91 7.45
C GLU A 94 16.69 -15.51 7.45
N ARG A 95 16.31 -14.32 7.94
CA ARG A 95 14.92 -13.82 7.83
C ARG A 95 14.83 -12.43 7.24
N VAL A 96 13.88 -12.27 6.34
CA VAL A 96 13.45 -10.94 5.89
C VAL A 96 12.64 -10.31 7.02
N VAL A 97 13.19 -9.26 7.62
CA VAL A 97 12.58 -8.52 8.73
C VAL A 97 12.15 -7.13 8.27
N LYS A 98 10.99 -6.70 8.78
CA LYS A 98 10.53 -5.31 8.67
C LYS A 98 11.08 -4.53 9.85
N GLU A 99 11.72 -3.39 9.57
CA GLU A 99 11.83 -2.32 10.56
C GLU A 99 10.53 -1.51 10.64
#